data_AF-A0A0T9M1I1-F1
#
_entry.id   AF-A0A0T9M1I1-F1
#
_cell.length_a   1.000
_cell.length_b   1.000
_cell.length_c   1.000
_cell.angle_alpha   90.00
_cell.angle_beta   90.00
_cell.angle_gamma   90.00
#
_symmetry.space_group_name_H-M   'P 1'
#
loop_
_entity.id
_entity.type
_entity.pdbx_description
1 polymer ?
#
loop_
_entity_poly.entity_id
_entity_poly.type
_entity_poly.pdbx_seq_one_letter_code
_entity_poly.pdbx_strand_id
1 'polypeptide(L)'
;MNHPALDILQRLLSLRQRKERRLRQQLFCLQQEQQQQELQLIQCRRERHQLCQQLQQLAQWRGRLLPAQADQQRVLQHQVYQAERQQQKQISALHALGLQQRGAIAAQQALIRSNQREQEKLRMLIKDESNRY
;
A
#
# COMPACT_ATOMS: atom_id res chain seq x y z
N MET A 1 31.47 -39.37 12.98
CA MET A 1 30.53 -39.39 14.13
C MET A 1 29.35 -38.50 13.76
N ASN A 2 28.11 -38.92 14.02
CA ASN A 2 26.95 -38.05 13.78
C ASN A 2 26.90 -37.01 14.90
N HIS A 3 26.86 -35.72 14.55
CA HIS A 3 26.80 -34.62 15.50
C HIS A 3 25.37 -34.07 15.53
N PRO A 4 24.46 -34.67 16.32
CA PRO A 4 23.04 -34.33 16.28
C PRO A 4 22.78 -32.85 16.57
N ALA A 5 23.62 -32.19 17.38
CA ALA A 5 23.51 -30.77 17.65
C ALA A 5 23.78 -29.90 16.41
N LEU A 6 24.83 -30.20 15.64
CA LEU A 6 25.19 -29.47 14.42
C LEU A 6 24.11 -29.67 13.34
N ASP A 7 23.60 -30.90 13.18
CA ASP A 7 22.54 -31.23 12.24
C ASP A 7 21.23 -30.48 12.56
N ILE A 8 20.88 -30.39 13.86
CA ILE A 8 19.72 -29.62 14.33
C ILE A 8 19.89 -28.13 14.00
N LEU A 9 21.06 -27.55 14.28
CA LEU A 9 21.33 -26.13 14.00
C LEU A 9 21.27 -25.80 12.51
N GLN A 10 21.84 -26.66 11.65
CA GLN A 10 21.75 -26.52 10.20
C GLN A 10 20.30 -26.63 9.71
N ARG A 11 19.52 -27.56 10.26
CA ARG A 11 18.09 -27.69 9.95
C ARG A 11 17.31 -26.45 10.37
N LEU A 12 17.56 -25.89 11.56
CA LEU A 12 16.94 -24.66 12.03
C LEU A 12 17.29 -23.47 11.13
N LEU A 13 18.55 -23.35 10.68
CA LEU A 13 18.96 -22.32 9.74
C LEU A 13 18.21 -22.45 8.42
N SER A 14 18.10 -23.66 7.87
CA SER A 14 17.34 -23.91 6.63
C SER A 14 15.86 -23.52 6.75
N LEU A 15 15.24 -23.79 7.91
CA LEU A 15 13.84 -23.40 8.18
C LEU A 15 13.68 -21.88 8.26
N ARG A 16 14.65 -21.19 8.85
CA ARG A 16 14.65 -19.72 8.93
C ARG A 16 14.84 -19.09 7.55
N GLN A 17 15.74 -19.61 6.71
CA GLN A 17 15.90 -19.16 5.33
C GLN A 17 14.62 -19.35 4.49
N ARG A 18 13.93 -20.50 4.64
CA ARG A 18 12.62 -20.72 4.02
C ARG A 18 11.55 -19.75 4.52
N LYS A 19 11.57 -19.42 5.82
CA LYS A 19 10.70 -18.38 6.39
C LYS A 19 11.01 -17.01 5.79
N GLU A 20 12.28 -16.63 5.66
CA GLU A 20 12.68 -15.35 5.05
C GLU A 20 12.18 -15.23 3.61
N ARG A 21 12.33 -16.28 2.79
CA ARG A 21 11.80 -16.29 1.41
C ARG A 21 10.30 -15.97 1.37
N ARG A 22 9.51 -16.61 2.23
CA ARG A 22 8.07 -16.34 2.36
C ARG A 22 7.79 -14.91 2.83
N LEU A 23 8.55 -14.41 3.81
CA LEU A 23 8.37 -13.04 4.31
C LEU A 23 8.67 -12.00 3.22
N ARG A 24 9.70 -12.24 2.40
CA ARG A 24 10.06 -11.36 1.27
C ARG A 24 9.00 -11.40 0.15
N GLN A 25 8.44 -12.58 -0.15
CA GLN A 25 7.33 -12.70 -1.10
C GLN A 25 6.11 -11.90 -0.63
N GLN A 26 5.74 -12.04 0.65
CA GLN A 26 4.64 -11.25 1.23
C GLN A 26 4.92 -9.74 1.19
N LEU A 27 6.16 -9.31 1.47
CA LEU A 27 6.55 -7.91 1.36
C LEU A 27 6.40 -7.40 -0.07
N PHE A 28 6.82 -8.18 -1.06
CA PHE A 28 6.66 -7.84 -2.47
C PHE A 28 5.18 -7.66 -2.86
N CYS A 29 4.30 -8.58 -2.44
CA CYS A 29 2.86 -8.45 -2.67
C CYS A 29 2.30 -7.15 -2.07
N LEU A 30 2.63 -6.84 -0.82
CA LEU A 30 2.20 -5.60 -0.16
C LEU A 30 2.69 -4.35 -0.89
N GLN A 31 3.93 -4.35 -1.39
CA GLN A 31 4.48 -3.24 -2.16
C GLN A 31 3.79 -3.07 -3.52
N GLN A 32 3.45 -4.18 -4.17
CA GLN A 32 2.72 -4.16 -5.44
C GLN A 32 1.30 -3.61 -5.25
N GLU A 33 0.60 -4.03 -4.19
CA GLU A 33 -0.71 -3.50 -3.81
C GLU A 33 -0.65 -1.99 -3.54
N GLN A 34 0.38 -1.52 -2.82
CA GLN A 34 0.59 -0.10 -2.58
C GLN A 34 0.80 0.67 -3.88
N GLN A 35 1.60 0.15 -4.81
CA GLN A 35 1.86 0.81 -6.09
C GLN A 35 0.59 0.92 -6.94
N GLN A 36 -0.23 -0.14 -6.98
CA GLN A 36 -1.52 -0.11 -7.67
C GLN A 36 -2.45 0.93 -7.05
N GLN A 37 -2.48 1.01 -5.73
CA GLN A 37 -3.28 1.99 -5.01
C GLN A 37 -2.83 3.44 -5.30
N GLU A 38 -1.53 3.69 -5.38
CA GLU A 38 -0.98 5.01 -5.73
C GLU A 38 -1.41 5.42 -7.15
N LEU A 39 -1.43 4.49 -8.11
CA LEU A 39 -1.95 4.75 -9.46
C LEU A 39 -3.45 5.10 -9.43
N GLN A 40 -4.26 4.37 -8.66
CA GLN A 40 -5.67 4.68 -8.48
C GLN A 40 -5.88 6.07 -7.88
N LEU A 41 -5.08 6.44 -6.87
CA LEU A 41 -5.12 7.78 -6.27
C LEU A 41 -4.81 8.89 -7.29
N ILE A 42 -3.81 8.67 -8.15
CA ILE A 42 -3.48 9.62 -9.23
C ILE A 42 -4.68 9.78 -10.18
N GLN A 43 -5.32 8.68 -10.57
CA GLN A 43 -6.50 8.71 -11.42
C GLN A 43 -7.66 9.47 -10.78
N CYS A 44 -8.04 9.13 -9.54
CA CYS A 44 -9.12 9.82 -8.83
C CYS A 44 -8.84 11.32 -8.67
N ARG A 45 -7.59 11.71 -8.39
CA ARG A 45 -7.20 13.13 -8.30
C ARG A 45 -7.35 13.85 -9.63
N ARG A 46 -6.98 13.19 -10.74
CA ARG A 46 -7.16 13.74 -12.09
C ARG A 46 -8.64 13.93 -12.42
N GLU A 47 -9.47 12.92 -12.17
CA GLU A 47 -10.91 12.98 -12.38
C GLU A 47 -11.55 14.10 -11.55
N ARG A 48 -11.21 14.18 -10.26
CA ARG A 48 -11.66 15.27 -9.39
C ARG A 48 -11.24 16.64 -9.92
N HIS A 49 -10.00 16.79 -10.41
CA HIS A 49 -9.54 18.05 -10.98
C HIS A 49 -10.37 18.47 -12.20
N GLN A 50 -10.72 17.54 -13.08
CA GLN A 50 -11.58 17.79 -14.24
C GLN A 50 -12.99 18.22 -13.80
N LEU A 51 -13.57 17.57 -12.79
CA LEU A 51 -14.87 17.96 -12.23
C LEU A 51 -14.83 19.37 -11.64
N CYS A 52 -13.75 19.73 -10.93
CA CYS A 52 -13.56 21.10 -10.42
C CYS A 52 -13.47 22.14 -11.55
N GLN A 53 -12.77 21.82 -12.65
CA GLN A 53 -12.74 22.71 -13.83
C GLN A 53 -14.12 22.87 -14.46
N GLN A 54 -14.90 21.80 -14.59
CA GLN A 54 -16.28 21.86 -15.08
C GLN A 54 -17.16 22.73 -14.18
N LEU A 55 -17.05 22.60 -12.84
CA LEU A 55 -17.77 23.46 -11.90
C LEU A 55 -17.40 24.93 -12.05
N GLN A 56 -16.12 25.24 -12.27
CA GLN A 56 -15.65 26.60 -12.52
C GLN A 56 -16.24 27.16 -13.83
N GLN A 57 -16.25 26.38 -14.91
CA GLN A 57 -16.86 26.77 -16.19
C GLN A 57 -18.36 27.02 -16.03
N LEU A 58 -19.09 26.14 -15.32
CA LEU A 58 -20.51 26.35 -15.05
C LEU A 58 -20.75 27.63 -14.24
N ALA A 59 -19.88 27.96 -13.29
CA ALA A 59 -20.01 29.17 -12.49
C ALA A 59 -19.91 30.47 -13.33
N GLN A 60 -19.23 30.46 -14.49
CA GLN A 60 -19.05 31.64 -15.36
C GLN A 60 -20.35 32.14 -16.00
N TRP A 61 -21.37 31.28 -16.12
CA TRP A 61 -22.64 31.62 -16.76
C TRP A 61 -23.70 32.14 -15.79
N ARG A 62 -23.39 32.20 -14.50
CA ARG A 62 -24.31 32.73 -13.47
C ARG A 62 -24.73 34.15 -13.82
N GLY A 63 -26.04 34.39 -13.85
CA GLY A 63 -26.63 35.70 -14.17
C GLY A 63 -26.64 36.08 -15.65
N ARG A 64 -26.15 35.21 -16.54
CA ARG A 64 -26.14 35.44 -18.01
C ARG A 64 -27.17 34.60 -18.77
N LEU A 65 -27.80 33.64 -18.09
CA LEU A 65 -28.71 32.67 -18.68
C LEU A 65 -30.17 33.10 -18.52
N LEU A 66 -30.99 32.75 -19.51
CA LEU A 66 -32.45 32.82 -19.38
C LEU A 66 -32.94 31.83 -18.31
N PRO A 67 -34.13 32.04 -17.71
CA PRO A 67 -34.63 31.18 -16.61
C PRO A 67 -34.59 29.68 -16.93
N ALA A 68 -35.10 29.27 -18.10
CA ALA A 68 -35.10 27.86 -18.51
C ALA A 68 -33.68 27.27 -18.67
N GLN A 69 -32.73 28.06 -19.16
CA GLN A 69 -31.33 27.66 -19.28
C GLN A 69 -30.64 27.60 -17.91
N ALA A 70 -30.98 28.52 -17.00
CA ALA A 70 -30.47 28.53 -15.64
C ALA A 70 -30.92 27.29 -14.86
N ASP A 71 -32.15 26.82 -15.07
CA ASP A 71 -32.64 25.59 -14.42
C ASP A 71 -31.92 24.34 -14.94
N GLN A 72 -31.73 24.22 -16.26
CA GLN A 72 -30.89 23.16 -16.85
C GLN A 72 -29.46 23.20 -16.29
N GLN A 73 -28.89 24.40 -16.17
CA GLN A 73 -27.55 24.57 -15.63
C GLN A 73 -27.47 24.17 -14.14
N ARG A 74 -28.49 24.48 -13.33
CA ARG A 74 -28.54 24.07 -11.91
C ARG A 74 -28.52 22.54 -11.78
N VAL A 75 -29.28 21.84 -12.62
CA VAL A 75 -29.28 20.36 -12.64
C VAL A 75 -27.90 19.83 -12.98
N LEU A 76 -27.26 20.34 -14.03
CA LEU A 76 -25.90 19.95 -14.41
C LEU A 76 -24.89 20.26 -13.29
N GLN A 77 -24.95 21.45 -12.69
CA GLN A 77 -24.08 21.84 -11.58
C GLN A 77 -24.24 20.89 -10.38
N HIS A 78 -25.47 20.50 -10.06
CA HIS A 78 -25.75 19.56 -8.99
C HIS A 78 -25.14 18.18 -9.27
N GLN A 79 -25.29 17.66 -10.49
CA GLN A 79 -24.71 16.37 -10.91
C GLN A 79 -23.17 16.38 -10.80
N VAL A 80 -22.52 17.42 -11.33
CA VAL A 80 -21.05 17.53 -11.27
C VAL A 80 -20.57 17.67 -9.81
N TYR A 81 -21.31 18.41 -8.97
CA TYR A 81 -20.98 18.54 -7.55
C TYR A 81 -21.13 17.21 -6.79
N GLN A 82 -22.16 16.42 -7.09
CA GLN A 82 -22.32 15.08 -6.52
C GLN A 82 -21.16 14.16 -6.93
N ALA A 83 -20.77 14.18 -8.21
CA ALA A 83 -19.63 13.41 -8.71
C ALA A 83 -18.32 13.83 -8.01
N GLU A 84 -18.07 15.14 -7.83
CA GLU A 84 -16.88 15.63 -7.13
C GLU A 84 -16.84 15.13 -5.68
N ARG A 85 -17.97 15.17 -4.98
CA ARG A 85 -18.07 14.62 -3.61
C ARG A 85 -17.80 13.12 -3.56
N GLN A 86 -18.29 12.36 -4.53
CA GLN A 86 -18.03 10.91 -4.60
C GLN A 86 -16.54 10.64 -4.81
N GLN A 87 -15.89 11.39 -5.72
CA GLN A 87 -14.45 11.30 -5.94
C GLN A 87 -13.65 11.67 -4.68
N GLN A 88 -14.04 12.73 -3.96
CA GLN A 88 -13.39 13.11 -2.71
C GLN A 88 -13.53 12.02 -1.63
N LYS A 89 -14.69 11.35 -1.54
CA LYS A 89 -14.87 10.20 -0.64
C LYS A 89 -13.95 9.04 -1.01
N GLN A 90 -13.85 8.70 -2.30
CA GLN A 90 -12.95 7.66 -2.78
C GLN A 90 -11.49 7.98 -2.47
N ILE A 91 -11.03 9.20 -2.74
CA ILE A 91 -9.68 9.66 -2.39
C ILE A 91 -9.41 9.51 -0.89
N SER A 92 -10.37 9.89 -0.05
CA SER A 92 -10.23 9.80 1.41
C SER A 92 -10.14 8.33 1.87
N ALA A 93 -10.96 7.44 1.32
CA ALA A 93 -10.92 6.01 1.59
C ALA A 93 -9.58 5.38 1.16
N LEU A 94 -9.08 5.74 -0.03
CA LEU A 94 -7.77 5.30 -0.50
C LEU A 94 -6.64 5.84 0.41
N HIS A 95 -6.71 7.09 0.87
CA HIS A 95 -5.73 7.58 1.83
C HIS A 95 -5.71 6.78 3.14
N ALA A 96 -6.88 6.45 3.70
CA ALA A 96 -6.98 5.63 4.91
C ALA A 96 -6.39 4.23 4.69
N LEU A 97 -6.72 3.58 3.57
CA LEU A 97 -6.15 2.28 3.20
C LEU A 97 -4.62 2.36 3.02
N GLY A 98 -4.11 3.44 2.43
CA GLY A 98 -2.67 3.64 2.22
C GLY A 98 -1.90 3.77 3.54
N LEU A 99 -2.49 4.39 4.56
CA LEU A 99 -1.90 4.41 5.91
C LEU A 99 -1.82 3.02 6.52
N GLN A 100 -2.87 2.21 6.38
CA GLN A 100 -2.89 0.83 6.85
C GLN A 100 -1.83 -0.03 6.15
N GLN A 101 -1.70 0.09 4.82
CA GLN A 101 -0.69 -0.64 4.04
C GLN A 101 0.73 -0.28 4.44
N ARG A 102 1.03 1.01 4.69
CA ARG A 102 2.34 1.43 5.20
C ARG A 102 2.67 0.77 6.54
N GLY A 103 1.69 0.66 7.43
CA GLY A 103 1.82 -0.08 8.68
C GLY A 103 2.12 -1.57 8.46
N ALA A 104 1.40 -2.22 7.55
CA ALA A 104 1.62 -3.62 7.19
C ALA A 104 3.01 -3.87 6.59
N ILE A 105 3.47 -3.01 5.68
CA ILE A 105 4.81 -3.06 5.09
C ILE A 105 5.87 -2.90 6.18
N ALA A 106 5.73 -1.92 7.07
CA ALA A 106 6.66 -1.67 8.16
C ALA A 106 6.75 -2.88 9.12
N ALA A 107 5.60 -3.48 9.46
CA ALA A 107 5.52 -4.68 10.27
C ALA A 107 6.23 -5.88 9.57
N GLN A 108 5.99 -6.06 8.27
CA GLN A 108 6.61 -7.12 7.50
C GLN A 108 8.13 -6.97 7.40
N GLN A 109 8.62 -5.73 7.21
CA GLN A 109 10.05 -5.43 7.25
C GLN A 109 10.66 -5.71 8.63
N ALA A 110 9.94 -5.42 9.72
CA ALA A 110 10.38 -5.74 11.07
C ALA A 110 10.51 -7.27 11.29
N LEU A 111 9.57 -8.06 10.77
CA LEU A 111 9.64 -9.53 10.80
C LEU A 111 10.85 -10.06 10.04
N ILE A 112 11.18 -9.49 8.88
CA ILE A 112 12.38 -9.85 8.11
C ILE A 112 13.64 -9.54 8.93
N ARG A 113 13.76 -8.33 9.49
CA ARG A 113 14.90 -7.94 10.32
C ARG A 113 15.07 -8.86 11.53
N SER A 114 13.98 -9.20 12.21
CA SER A 114 13.99 -10.15 13.33
C SER A 114 14.46 -11.53 12.87
N ASN A 115 13.95 -12.02 11.74
CA ASN A 115 14.38 -13.31 11.20
C ASN A 115 15.86 -13.34 10.83
N GLN A 116 16.40 -12.27 10.25
CA GLN A 116 17.81 -12.15 9.90
C GLN A 116 18.71 -12.18 11.13
N ARG A 117 18.33 -11.48 12.21
CA ARG A 117 19.06 -11.55 13.50
C ARG A 117 19.09 -12.97 14.06
N GLU A 118 17.98 -13.70 13.99
CA GLU A 118 17.92 -15.09 14.42
C GLU A 118 18.77 -16.03 13.54
N GLN A 119 18.82 -15.79 12.23
CA GLN A 119 19.73 -16.53 11.35
C GLN A 119 21.20 -16.27 11.70
N GLU A 120 21.56 -15.03 12.01
CA GLU A 120 22.93 -14.69 12.40
C GLU A 120 23.34 -15.37 13.71
N LYS A 121 22.45 -15.41 14.70
CA LYS A 121 22.68 -16.19 15.93
C LYS A 121 22.92 -17.67 15.63
N LEU A 122 22.11 -18.27 14.75
CA LEU A 122 22.30 -19.66 14.36
C LEU A 122 23.63 -19.89 13.64
N ARG A 123 24.07 -18.97 12.77
CA ARG A 123 25.37 -19.06 12.11
C ARG A 123 26.53 -19.02 13.11
N MET A 124 26.45 -18.14 14.10
CA MET A 124 27.43 -18.07 15.19
C MET A 124 27.47 -19.39 15.98
N LEU A 125 26.31 -19.93 16.39
CA LEU A 125 26.25 -21.21 17.10
C LEU A 125 26.80 -22.38 16.26
N ILE A 126 26.50 -22.43 14.96
CA ILE A 126 27.05 -23.44 14.05
C ILE A 126 28.58 -23.33 13.98
N LYS A 127 29.11 -22.10 13.88
CA LYS A 127 30.55 -21.86 13.86
C LYS A 127 31.21 -22.30 15.17
N ASP A 128 30.61 -21.96 16.31
CA ASP A 128 31.14 -22.32 17.62
C ASP A 128 31.12 -23.84 17.84
N GLU A 129 30.03 -24.51 17.46
CA GLU A 129 29.92 -25.97 17.56
C GLU A 129 30.89 -26.67 16.60
N SER A 130 31.09 -26.12 15.39
CA SER A 130 32.06 -26.64 14.43
C SER A 130 33.52 -26.42 14.84
N ASN A 131 33.81 -25.48 15.76
CA ASN A 131 35.17 -25.23 16.25
C ASN A 131 35.51 -26.08 17.49
N ARG A 132 34.51 -26.67 18.15
CA ARG A 132 34.68 -27.55 19.32
C ARG A 132 35.08 -28.98 18.93
N TYR A 133 34.98 -29.32 17.65
CA TYR A 133 35.24 -30.63 17.05
C TYR A 133 36.13 -30.47 15.82
#